data_AF-A0A8X7Z2Z4-F1
#
_entry.id   AF-A0A8X7Z2Z4-F1
#
_cell.length_a   1.000
_cell.length_b   1.000
_cell.length_c   1.000
_cell.angle_alpha   90.00
_cell.angle_beta   90.00
_cell.angle_gamma   90.00
#
_symmetry.space_group_name_H-M   'P 1'
#
loop_
_entity.id
_entity.type
_entity.pdbx_description
1 polymer ?
#
loop_
_entity_poly.entity_id
_entity_poly.type
_entity_poly.pdbx_seq_one_letter_code
_entity_poly.pdbx_strand_id
1 'polypeptide(L)'
;MCSSKLNCSFHASPPSLRYDPHSRPLSNLKPTFILAPCQRMNNSFTTRFEVGFQTSLRRSRGDPTTKIAAVAVFHQNPVVSDLIATGLSGTIALSILRFFAETSKRHVFDQVTPSLHRACHYKKTSKKLWAAAMWTGSNPVVSDLCSAVVSAVVIFAFLQLWKETAKHGLDQKLNRKLVHISIGLVFMLCWPIFSSGHRGALFAAFTPGVNIIRMLLIGSGMWKDEATVKSMSRFGDRRELLRGPLYYALTITGACAIYWRTSPVAIAAICNLCAGDGVADIVGRRFGRQKIPYNKNKSIAGSVAMALAGFLASVGFMYYFASFGYVEKSWEMLLGFLVVSLASAFVESLPISTELDDNLTVTLTSILLGNLVF
;
A
#
# COMPACT_ATOMS: atom_id res chain seq x y z
N MET A 1 62.89 -4.98 5.95
CA MET A 1 62.97 -4.30 7.27
C MET A 1 61.85 -3.27 7.35
N CYS A 2 61.35 -3.06 8.57
CA CYS A 2 60.10 -2.40 8.97
C CYS A 2 59.66 -1.09 8.28
N SER A 3 58.34 -1.07 8.02
CA SER A 3 57.31 -0.04 8.20
C SER A 3 57.61 1.22 9.05
N SER A 4 56.72 2.22 8.87
CA SER A 4 56.30 3.35 9.74
C SER A 4 56.95 4.72 9.45
N LYS A 5 56.25 5.88 9.47
CA LYS A 5 54.87 6.30 9.82
C LYS A 5 54.68 7.78 9.40
N LEU A 6 53.41 8.18 9.15
CA LEU A 6 52.64 9.40 9.54
C LEU A 6 53.42 10.72 9.83
N ASN A 7 52.94 11.95 9.58
CA ASN A 7 51.59 12.50 9.55
C ASN A 7 51.64 13.95 9.01
N CYS A 8 50.66 14.37 8.18
CA CYS A 8 50.38 15.77 7.90
C CYS A 8 49.30 16.28 8.86
N SER A 9 49.54 17.41 9.53
CA SER A 9 48.54 18.12 10.33
C SER A 9 48.31 19.50 9.70
N PHE A 10 47.07 19.80 9.29
CA PHE A 10 46.62 21.15 8.93
C PHE A 10 45.53 21.56 9.90
N HIS A 11 45.84 22.58 10.72
CA HIS A 11 44.87 23.32 11.53
C HIS A 11 44.29 24.45 10.69
N ALA A 12 42.95 24.54 10.63
CA ALA A 12 42.22 25.65 10.03
C ALA A 12 41.42 26.40 11.10
N SER A 13 41.64 27.72 11.20
CA SER A 13 40.75 28.69 11.85
C SER A 13 40.79 30.01 11.05
N PRO A 14 39.66 30.73 10.90
CA PRO A 14 39.48 31.77 9.88
C PRO A 14 39.64 33.20 10.43
N PRO A 15 39.66 34.22 9.54
CA PRO A 15 39.01 35.47 9.89
C PRO A 15 38.06 36.01 8.80
N SER A 16 36.97 36.58 9.31
CA SER A 16 35.89 37.34 8.70
C SER A 16 36.29 38.72 8.15
N LEU A 17 35.70 39.15 7.03
CA LEU A 17 35.49 40.56 6.63
C LEU A 17 34.48 40.59 5.46
N ARG A 18 33.20 40.90 5.72
CA ARG A 18 32.52 42.22 5.71
C ARG A 18 32.38 42.83 4.30
N TYR A 19 31.11 43.06 3.95
CA TYR A 19 30.50 43.44 2.67
C TYR A 19 30.57 44.97 2.46
N ASP A 20 30.82 45.44 1.24
CA ASP A 20 30.57 46.83 0.83
C ASP A 20 30.06 46.86 -0.64
N PRO A 21 28.87 47.43 -0.96
CA PRO A 21 28.23 47.20 -2.25
C PRO A 21 28.03 48.48 -3.07
N HIS A 22 29.06 49.07 -3.68
CA HIS A 22 28.83 50.15 -4.68
C HIS A 22 29.98 50.26 -5.69
N SER A 23 29.80 49.71 -6.90
CA SER A 23 30.30 50.28 -8.18
C SER A 23 30.10 49.32 -9.37
N ARG A 24 29.16 49.64 -10.27
CA ARG A 24 29.26 49.36 -11.71
C ARG A 24 29.36 50.72 -12.40
N PRO A 25 30.06 50.83 -13.54
CA PRO A 25 29.28 50.80 -14.79
C PRO A 25 30.02 50.28 -16.04
N LEU A 26 29.21 49.98 -17.09
CA LEU A 26 29.48 50.09 -18.54
C LEU A 26 30.64 49.23 -19.11
N SER A 27 30.62 48.64 -20.30
CA SER A 27 29.74 48.62 -21.48
C SER A 27 30.37 47.67 -22.51
N ASN A 28 29.55 47.03 -23.35
CA ASN A 28 29.78 46.67 -24.76
C ASN A 28 31.14 46.08 -25.21
N LEU A 29 31.13 44.86 -25.79
CA LEU A 29 31.56 44.56 -27.17
C LEU A 29 31.48 43.03 -27.46
N LYS A 30 30.70 42.66 -28.48
CA LYS A 30 30.94 41.52 -29.41
C LYS A 30 31.91 42.04 -30.51
N PRO A 31 32.65 41.25 -31.33
CA PRO A 31 32.22 40.00 -31.96
C PRO A 31 33.28 38.90 -32.27
N THR A 32 32.75 37.73 -32.66
CA THR A 32 33.20 36.69 -33.62
C THR A 32 34.62 36.71 -34.20
N PHE A 33 35.32 35.56 -34.18
CA PHE A 33 36.12 35.08 -35.32
C PHE A 33 36.25 33.54 -35.34
N ILE A 34 36.10 32.98 -36.54
CA ILE A 34 36.17 31.57 -36.93
C ILE A 34 37.61 31.24 -37.36
N LEU A 35 38.13 30.05 -37.05
CA LEU A 35 38.85 29.14 -37.98
C LEU A 35 39.51 27.95 -37.24
N ALA A 36 39.12 26.73 -37.65
CA ALA A 36 39.84 25.46 -37.49
C ALA A 36 41.02 25.41 -38.52
N PRO A 37 41.74 24.30 -38.82
CA PRO A 37 41.68 22.90 -38.32
C PRO A 37 43.07 22.22 -38.16
N CYS A 38 43.11 20.92 -37.79
CA CYS A 38 44.15 20.02 -38.28
C CYS A 38 43.68 18.54 -38.33
N GLN A 39 43.82 17.92 -39.49
CA GLN A 39 43.43 16.55 -39.87
C GLN A 39 44.56 15.52 -39.68
N ARG A 40 44.19 14.22 -39.55
CA ARG A 40 44.90 13.07 -40.16
C ARG A 40 43.96 11.84 -40.20
N MET A 41 43.33 11.54 -41.35
CA MET A 41 43.65 10.52 -42.40
C MET A 41 43.56 9.05 -41.94
N ASN A 42 42.53 8.28 -42.38
CA ASN A 42 42.39 7.44 -43.62
C ASN A 42 43.02 6.04 -43.46
N ASN A 43 42.43 4.88 -43.81
CA ASN A 43 41.76 4.38 -45.04
C ASN A 43 40.88 3.14 -44.66
N SER A 44 39.88 2.66 -45.42
CA SER A 44 39.96 2.14 -46.80
C SER A 44 38.58 1.89 -47.46
N PHE A 45 38.63 1.89 -48.79
CA PHE A 45 37.57 1.78 -49.81
C PHE A 45 37.05 0.34 -50.04
N THR A 46 35.80 0.20 -50.51
CA THR A 46 35.45 -0.41 -51.82
C THR A 46 33.94 -0.31 -52.14
N THR A 47 33.66 -0.01 -53.41
CA THR A 47 32.36 0.27 -54.06
C THR A 47 31.85 -0.95 -54.87
N ARG A 48 30.52 -1.21 -54.95
CA ARG A 48 29.66 -1.10 -56.18
C ARG A 48 28.32 -1.89 -56.16
N PHE A 49 27.34 -1.25 -56.83
CA PHE A 49 26.20 -1.75 -57.64
C PHE A 49 24.82 -2.12 -57.03
N GLU A 50 23.80 -1.43 -57.57
CA GLU A 50 22.35 -1.54 -57.38
C GLU A 50 21.71 -2.80 -57.99
N VAL A 51 20.58 -3.26 -57.43
CA VAL A 51 19.36 -3.65 -58.17
C VAL A 51 18.14 -3.36 -57.27
N GLY A 52 17.16 -2.61 -57.79
CA GLY A 52 15.93 -2.28 -57.08
C GLY A 52 14.87 -3.39 -57.13
N PHE A 53 14.00 -3.40 -56.11
CA PHE A 53 12.62 -3.88 -56.26
C PHE A 53 11.68 -3.04 -55.41
N GLN A 54 10.80 -2.31 -56.09
CA GLN A 54 9.82 -1.41 -55.53
C GLN A 54 8.51 -2.19 -55.33
N THR A 55 8.03 -2.32 -54.09
CA THR A 55 6.62 -2.68 -53.83
C THR A 55 6.00 -1.63 -52.93
N SER A 56 5.04 -0.92 -53.52
CA SER A 56 4.24 0.13 -52.90
C SER A 56 3.18 -0.49 -51.99
N LEU A 57 3.23 -0.17 -50.69
CA LEU A 57 2.05 -0.15 -49.83
C LEU A 57 2.04 1.16 -49.03
N ARG A 58 1.25 2.11 -49.52
CA ARG A 58 0.98 3.40 -48.88
C ARG A 58 -0.10 3.18 -47.81
N ARG A 59 0.23 3.24 -46.52
CA ARG A 59 -0.78 3.45 -45.47
C ARG A 59 -0.22 4.19 -44.24
N SER A 60 -0.63 5.45 -44.14
CA SER A 60 -0.73 6.33 -42.97
C SER A 60 0.41 6.32 -41.96
N ARG A 61 1.32 7.29 -42.10
CA ARG A 61 2.32 7.68 -41.11
C ARG A 61 1.61 8.36 -39.92
N GLY A 62 1.16 7.56 -38.96
CA GLY A 62 0.81 8.05 -37.62
C GLY A 62 2.09 8.28 -36.85
N ASP A 63 2.37 9.54 -36.51
CA ASP A 63 3.57 9.97 -35.82
C ASP A 63 3.69 9.29 -34.43
N PRO A 64 4.74 8.48 -34.15
CA PRO A 64 4.91 7.82 -32.85
C PRO A 64 5.15 8.82 -31.71
N THR A 65 5.62 10.01 -32.05
CA THR A 65 5.99 11.06 -31.10
C THR A 65 4.77 11.67 -30.40
N THR A 66 3.58 11.68 -31.01
CA THR A 66 2.38 12.25 -30.38
C THR A 66 1.77 11.34 -29.31
N LYS A 67 1.85 10.00 -29.48
CA LYS A 67 1.41 9.05 -28.45
C LYS A 67 2.38 8.95 -27.28
N ILE A 68 3.69 9.07 -27.54
CA ILE A 68 4.71 9.13 -26.49
C ILE A 68 4.61 10.47 -25.75
N ALA A 69 4.31 11.58 -26.43
CA ALA A 69 4.08 12.88 -25.80
C ALA A 69 2.82 12.90 -24.92
N ALA A 70 1.70 12.31 -25.38
CA ALA A 70 0.48 12.25 -24.59
C ALA A 70 0.66 11.42 -23.29
N VAL A 71 1.45 10.35 -23.32
CA VAL A 71 1.78 9.56 -22.13
C VAL A 71 2.84 10.24 -21.25
N ALA A 72 3.79 10.96 -21.85
CA ALA A 72 4.83 11.70 -21.13
C ALA A 72 4.30 12.96 -20.41
N VAL A 73 3.21 13.58 -20.90
CA VAL A 73 2.60 14.76 -20.27
C VAL A 73 1.87 14.42 -18.97
N PHE A 74 1.39 13.19 -18.78
CA PHE A 74 0.80 12.76 -17.50
C PHE A 74 1.84 12.57 -16.38
N HIS A 75 3.13 12.51 -16.73
CA HIS A 75 4.20 12.07 -15.82
C HIS A 75 4.94 13.20 -15.09
N GLN A 76 4.65 14.47 -15.39
CA GLN A 76 5.42 15.59 -14.84
C GLN A 76 4.85 16.19 -13.55
N ASN A 77 3.63 15.83 -13.16
CA ASN A 77 3.01 16.38 -11.96
C ASN A 77 2.72 15.27 -10.94
N PRO A 78 3.49 15.16 -9.84
CA PRO A 78 3.26 14.13 -8.81
C PRO A 78 1.83 14.20 -8.25
N VAL A 79 1.24 15.40 -8.24
CA VAL A 79 -0.16 15.66 -7.83
C VAL A 79 -1.18 14.90 -8.70
N VAL A 80 -0.91 14.80 -10.01
CA VAL A 80 -1.79 14.14 -10.99
C VAL A 80 -1.62 12.63 -10.90
N SER A 81 -0.39 12.14 -10.78
CA SER A 81 -0.12 10.71 -10.56
C SER A 81 -0.81 10.20 -9.28
N ASP A 82 -0.72 10.95 -8.19
CA ASP A 82 -1.32 10.60 -6.90
C ASP A 82 -2.86 10.61 -6.93
N LEU A 83 -3.44 11.58 -7.65
CA LEU A 83 -4.90 11.65 -7.86
C LEU A 83 -5.40 10.47 -8.69
N ILE A 84 -4.70 10.14 -9.77
CA ILE A 84 -5.04 9.02 -10.64
C ILE A 84 -4.89 7.71 -9.86
N ALA A 85 -3.81 7.54 -9.08
CA ALA A 85 -3.60 6.35 -8.26
C ALA A 85 -4.66 6.21 -7.16
N THR A 86 -5.05 7.30 -6.50
CA THR A 86 -6.09 7.29 -5.47
C THR A 86 -7.47 7.01 -6.08
N GLY A 87 -7.78 7.62 -7.23
CA GLY A 87 -9.03 7.38 -7.96
C GLY A 87 -9.13 5.96 -8.50
N LEU A 88 -8.04 5.42 -9.06
CA LEU A 88 -7.95 4.05 -9.54
C LEU A 88 -8.07 3.05 -8.38
N SER A 89 -7.36 3.29 -7.27
CA SER A 89 -7.46 2.48 -6.05
C SER A 89 -8.90 2.51 -5.49
N GLY A 90 -9.52 3.68 -5.43
CA GLY A 90 -10.89 3.85 -4.95
C GLY A 90 -11.93 3.16 -5.84
N THR A 91 -11.79 3.23 -7.16
CA THR A 91 -12.69 2.54 -8.10
C THR A 91 -12.53 1.03 -8.05
N ILE A 92 -11.30 0.52 -7.93
CA ILE A 92 -11.02 -0.90 -7.71
C ILE A 92 -11.63 -1.35 -6.37
N ALA A 93 -11.38 -0.61 -5.29
CA ALA A 93 -11.93 -0.92 -3.97
C ALA A 93 -13.45 -0.94 -3.98
N LEU A 94 -14.11 0.06 -4.59
CA LEU A 94 -15.57 0.09 -4.72
C LEU A 94 -16.10 -1.05 -5.58
N SER A 95 -15.43 -1.41 -6.67
CA SER A 95 -15.82 -2.54 -7.53
C SER A 95 -15.75 -3.85 -6.77
N ILE A 96 -14.73 -4.03 -5.93
CA ILE A 96 -14.56 -5.20 -5.08
C ILE A 96 -15.60 -5.22 -3.97
N LEU A 97 -15.83 -4.09 -3.29
CA LEU A 97 -16.89 -3.98 -2.29
C LEU A 97 -18.26 -4.29 -2.90
N ARG A 98 -18.53 -3.85 -4.14
CA ARG A 98 -19.76 -4.22 -4.85
C ARG A 98 -19.80 -5.71 -5.19
N PHE A 99 -18.69 -6.29 -5.64
CA PHE A 99 -18.60 -7.73 -5.89
C PHE A 99 -18.92 -8.52 -4.62
N PHE A 100 -18.28 -8.20 -3.50
CA PHE A 100 -18.53 -8.89 -2.23
C PHE A 100 -19.93 -8.60 -1.67
N ALA A 101 -20.46 -7.38 -1.79
CA ALA A 101 -21.82 -7.05 -1.38
C ALA A 101 -22.88 -7.80 -2.23
N GLU A 102 -22.65 -7.94 -3.53
CA GLU A 102 -23.52 -8.72 -4.41
C GLU A 102 -23.44 -10.22 -4.10
N THR A 103 -22.25 -10.70 -3.76
CA THR A 103 -22.02 -12.09 -3.34
C THR A 103 -22.68 -12.37 -1.97
N SER A 104 -22.65 -11.39 -1.05
CA SER A 104 -23.37 -11.42 0.23
C SER A 104 -24.88 -11.52 0.04
N LYS A 105 -25.49 -10.65 -0.78
CA LYS A 105 -26.94 -10.68 -1.08
C LYS A 105 -27.43 -12.00 -1.66
N ARG A 106 -26.54 -12.73 -2.34
CA ARG A 106 -26.84 -14.03 -2.94
C ARG A 106 -26.71 -15.19 -1.95
N HIS A 107 -26.39 -14.93 -0.68
CA HIS A 107 -26.19 -15.94 0.37
C HIS A 107 -25.15 -17.00 -0.03
N VAL A 108 -24.15 -16.58 -0.82
CA VAL A 108 -23.12 -17.48 -1.40
C VAL A 108 -22.18 -17.98 -0.30
N PHE A 109 -21.86 -17.15 0.69
CA PHE A 109 -20.94 -17.49 1.78
C PHE A 109 -21.64 -17.93 3.08
N ASP A 110 -22.95 -18.21 3.02
CA ASP A 110 -23.69 -18.70 4.18
C ASP A 110 -23.25 -20.13 4.51
N GLN A 111 -22.20 -20.24 5.31
CA GLN A 111 -21.88 -21.48 6.00
C GLN A 111 -22.89 -21.65 7.13
N VAL A 112 -24.03 -22.25 6.80
CA VAL A 112 -25.10 -22.56 7.75
C VAL A 112 -24.52 -23.40 8.88
N THR A 113 -24.33 -22.77 10.04
CA THR A 113 -24.22 -23.50 11.30
C THR A 113 -25.65 -23.68 11.78
N PRO A 114 -26.14 -24.91 12.03
CA PRO A 114 -27.50 -25.12 12.48
C PRO A 114 -27.60 -24.75 13.96
N SER A 115 -27.88 -23.50 14.28
CA SER A 115 -28.45 -23.14 15.58
C SER A 115 -29.97 -23.04 15.43
N LEU A 116 -30.68 -23.77 16.29
CA LEU A 116 -32.13 -23.90 16.31
C LEU A 116 -32.83 -22.52 16.37
N HIS A 117 -33.40 -22.06 15.26
CA HIS A 117 -34.83 -21.73 15.14
C HIS A 117 -35.14 -21.16 13.75
N ARG A 118 -36.29 -21.58 13.19
CA ARG A 118 -36.91 -21.11 11.93
C ARG A 118 -36.32 -21.64 10.62
N ALA A 119 -36.66 -22.90 10.35
CA ALA A 119 -36.96 -23.35 9.00
C ALA A 119 -38.26 -22.68 8.51
N CYS A 120 -38.21 -21.94 7.40
CA CYS A 120 -39.23 -22.03 6.35
C CYS A 120 -38.84 -21.27 5.08
N HIS A 121 -38.90 -21.99 3.96
CA HIS A 121 -39.16 -21.50 2.60
C HIS A 121 -38.26 -20.40 2.01
N TYR A 122 -37.16 -20.77 1.32
CA TYR A 122 -36.78 -20.02 0.11
C TYR A 122 -35.93 -20.80 -0.93
N LYS A 123 -36.39 -20.68 -2.19
CA LYS A 123 -36.04 -21.23 -3.52
C LYS A 123 -34.83 -22.17 -3.71
N LYS A 124 -35.16 -23.34 -4.29
CA LYS A 124 -34.34 -24.52 -4.62
C LYS A 124 -33.61 -24.45 -5.97
N THR A 125 -33.74 -23.37 -6.76
CA THR A 125 -33.39 -23.41 -8.20
C THR A 125 -32.10 -22.67 -8.58
N SER A 126 -31.63 -21.69 -7.79
CA SER A 126 -30.31 -21.04 -8.02
C SER A 126 -29.15 -21.82 -7.39
N LYS A 127 -29.44 -22.86 -6.61
CA LYS A 127 -28.46 -23.65 -5.86
C LYS A 127 -27.65 -24.61 -6.76
N LYS A 128 -28.16 -25.03 -7.91
CA LYS A 128 -27.53 -26.13 -8.68
C LYS A 128 -26.32 -25.71 -9.53
N LEU A 129 -26.27 -24.48 -10.05
CA LEU A 129 -25.21 -24.10 -11.00
C LEU A 129 -23.91 -23.64 -10.31
N TRP A 130 -23.99 -23.14 -9.08
CA TRP A 130 -22.82 -22.61 -8.35
C TRP A 130 -22.46 -23.40 -7.10
N ALA A 131 -23.35 -24.26 -6.60
CA ALA A 131 -22.94 -25.23 -5.60
C ALA A 131 -21.85 -26.17 -6.17
N ALA A 132 -21.82 -26.46 -7.47
CA ALA A 132 -20.72 -27.22 -8.09
C ALA A 132 -19.34 -26.53 -8.01
N ALA A 133 -19.27 -25.20 -7.88
CA ALA A 133 -18.00 -24.45 -7.75
C ALA A 133 -17.54 -24.25 -6.30
N MET A 134 -18.41 -24.50 -5.32
CA MET A 134 -18.12 -24.35 -3.88
C MET A 134 -18.50 -25.58 -3.04
N TRP A 135 -18.63 -26.76 -3.68
CA TRP A 135 -18.82 -28.03 -2.97
C TRP A 135 -17.47 -28.73 -2.80
N THR A 136 -16.77 -28.42 -1.70
CA THR A 136 -15.97 -29.44 -1.00
C THR A 136 -16.75 -29.92 0.22
N GLY A 137 -18.02 -30.29 0.06
CA GLY A 137 -18.59 -31.34 0.91
C GLY A 137 -17.80 -32.60 0.60
N SER A 138 -16.82 -32.99 1.40
CA SER A 138 -17.08 -33.72 2.63
C SER A 138 -16.22 -33.32 3.85
N ASN A 139 -15.33 -32.32 3.74
CA ASN A 139 -14.38 -32.02 4.83
C ASN A 139 -14.17 -30.50 5.04
N PRO A 140 -14.50 -29.96 6.23
CA PRO A 140 -14.33 -28.53 6.53
C PRO A 140 -12.87 -28.07 6.42
N VAL A 141 -11.89 -28.95 6.63
CA VAL A 141 -10.46 -28.63 6.41
C VAL A 141 -10.17 -28.26 4.97
N VAL A 142 -10.70 -29.05 4.03
CA VAL A 142 -10.45 -28.86 2.60
C VAL A 142 -11.09 -27.55 2.14
N SER A 143 -12.28 -27.25 2.65
CA SER A 143 -12.94 -25.96 2.38
C SER A 143 -12.09 -24.79 2.86
N ASP A 144 -11.62 -24.82 4.12
CA ASP A 144 -10.79 -23.73 4.67
C ASP A 144 -9.44 -23.60 3.97
N LEU A 145 -8.86 -24.73 3.53
CA LEU A 145 -7.65 -24.73 2.73
C LEU A 145 -7.88 -24.06 1.36
N CYS A 146 -8.98 -24.41 0.68
CA CYS A 146 -9.37 -23.74 -0.56
C CYS A 146 -9.60 -22.23 -0.34
N SER A 147 -10.28 -21.84 0.75
CA SER A 147 -10.48 -20.43 1.11
C SER A 147 -9.16 -19.70 1.35
N ALA A 148 -8.20 -20.35 2.02
CA ALA A 148 -6.85 -19.81 2.23
C ALA A 148 -6.12 -19.61 0.91
N VAL A 149 -6.20 -20.57 -0.03
CA VAL A 149 -5.60 -20.46 -1.37
C VAL A 149 -6.23 -19.32 -2.16
N VAL A 150 -7.57 -19.23 -2.19
CA VAL A 150 -8.28 -18.14 -2.89
C VAL A 150 -7.91 -16.79 -2.29
N SER A 151 -7.93 -16.66 -0.97
CA SER A 151 -7.53 -15.43 -0.28
C SER A 151 -6.08 -15.06 -0.59
N ALA A 152 -5.16 -16.03 -0.57
CA ALA A 152 -3.76 -15.81 -0.92
C ALA A 152 -3.59 -15.35 -2.37
N VAL A 153 -4.34 -15.93 -3.33
CA VAL A 153 -4.33 -15.51 -4.74
C VAL A 153 -4.81 -14.07 -4.89
N VAL A 154 -5.91 -13.69 -4.23
CA VAL A 154 -6.44 -12.32 -4.26
C VAL A 154 -5.41 -11.33 -3.70
N ILE A 155 -4.82 -11.63 -2.55
CA ILE A 155 -3.80 -10.78 -1.92
C ILE A 155 -2.54 -10.70 -2.78
N PHE A 156 -2.11 -11.82 -3.36
CA PHE A 156 -0.95 -11.84 -4.25
C PHE A 156 -1.20 -11.04 -5.53
N ALA A 157 -2.39 -11.11 -6.12
CA ALA A 157 -2.77 -10.30 -7.27
C ALA A 157 -2.69 -8.80 -6.95
N PHE A 158 -3.17 -8.39 -5.75
CA PHE A 158 -3.04 -7.02 -5.26
C PHE A 158 -1.58 -6.60 -5.04
N LEU A 159 -0.77 -7.45 -4.43
CA LEU A 159 0.66 -7.19 -4.28
C LEU A 159 1.34 -7.04 -5.64
N GLN A 160 0.98 -7.86 -6.63
CA GLN A 160 1.54 -7.78 -7.97
C GLN A 160 1.12 -6.48 -8.67
N LEU A 161 -0.15 -6.09 -8.55
CA LEU A 161 -0.65 -4.81 -9.08
C LEU A 161 0.20 -3.63 -8.57
N TRP A 162 0.45 -3.58 -7.26
CA TRP A 162 1.27 -2.51 -6.67
C TRP A 162 2.76 -2.64 -6.99
N LYS A 163 3.27 -3.86 -7.16
CA LYS A 163 4.65 -4.08 -7.64
C LYS A 163 4.84 -3.54 -9.05
N GLU A 164 3.92 -3.81 -9.97
CA GLU A 164 3.98 -3.28 -11.32
C GLU A 164 3.86 -1.76 -11.32
N THR A 165 2.94 -1.21 -10.52
CA THR A 165 2.79 0.25 -10.37
C THR A 165 4.08 0.92 -9.86
N ALA A 166 4.79 0.28 -8.92
CA ALA A 166 6.09 0.75 -8.43
C ALA A 166 7.23 0.67 -9.47
N LYS A 167 7.13 -0.24 -10.45
CA LYS A 167 8.06 -0.30 -11.59
C LYS A 167 7.78 0.80 -12.60
N HIS A 168 6.52 1.15 -12.80
CA HIS A 168 6.07 2.17 -13.74
C HIS A 168 6.17 3.62 -13.22
N GLY A 169 6.98 3.88 -12.19
CA GLY A 169 7.39 5.23 -11.80
C GLY A 169 6.51 5.91 -10.74
N LEU A 170 5.61 5.18 -10.06
CA LEU A 170 4.92 5.72 -8.89
C LEU A 170 5.89 5.87 -7.71
N ASP A 171 5.79 6.99 -6.98
CA ASP A 171 6.68 7.28 -5.85
C ASP A 171 6.67 6.14 -4.81
N GLN A 172 7.85 5.73 -4.36
CA GLN A 172 8.01 4.60 -3.45
C GLN A 172 7.27 4.82 -2.12
N LYS A 173 7.21 6.06 -1.62
CA LYS A 173 6.51 6.37 -0.37
C LYS A 173 4.99 6.29 -0.53
N LEU A 174 4.46 6.75 -1.66
CA LEU A 174 3.04 6.59 -1.96
C LEU A 174 2.69 5.12 -2.19
N ASN A 175 3.47 4.39 -2.99
CA ASN A 175 3.21 2.99 -3.30
C ASN A 175 3.16 2.13 -2.02
N ARG A 176 4.11 2.32 -1.11
CA ARG A 176 4.13 1.64 0.19
C ARG A 176 2.83 1.88 0.98
N LYS A 177 2.31 3.11 0.97
CA LYS A 177 1.07 3.44 1.68
C LYS A 177 -0.18 2.91 0.98
N LEU A 178 -0.18 2.83 -0.35
CA LEU A 178 -1.26 2.17 -1.10
C LEU A 178 -1.31 0.66 -0.82
N VAL A 179 -0.15 0.00 -0.75
CA VAL A 179 -0.04 -1.39 -0.29
C VAL A 179 -0.56 -1.53 1.14
N HIS A 180 -0.13 -0.65 2.05
CA HIS A 180 -0.55 -0.64 3.47
C HIS A 180 -2.07 -0.51 3.65
N ILE A 181 -2.71 0.40 2.90
CA ILE A 181 -4.17 0.58 2.93
C ILE A 181 -4.89 -0.63 2.34
N SER A 182 -4.45 -1.12 1.17
CA SER A 182 -5.21 -2.11 0.41
C SER A 182 -5.11 -3.53 0.96
N ILE A 183 -3.93 -4.00 1.36
CA ILE A 183 -3.72 -5.43 1.66
C ILE A 183 -4.58 -5.91 2.82
N GLY A 184 -4.58 -5.21 3.95
CA GLY A 184 -5.35 -5.59 5.14
C GLY A 184 -6.86 -5.48 4.92
N LEU A 185 -7.32 -4.43 4.23
CA LEU A 185 -8.75 -4.25 3.96
C LEU A 185 -9.27 -5.28 2.96
N VAL A 186 -8.54 -5.55 1.87
CA VAL A 186 -8.89 -6.61 0.91
C VAL A 186 -8.89 -7.97 1.60
N PHE A 187 -7.94 -8.21 2.51
CA PHE A 187 -7.89 -9.45 3.26
C PHE A 187 -9.12 -9.64 4.16
N MET A 188 -9.57 -8.59 4.84
CA MET A 188 -10.83 -8.62 5.60
C MET A 188 -12.05 -8.93 4.73
N LEU A 189 -12.07 -8.49 3.46
CA LEU A 189 -13.16 -8.83 2.55
C LEU A 189 -13.22 -10.33 2.24
N CYS A 190 -12.09 -11.04 2.29
CA CYS A 190 -12.01 -12.49 2.11
C CYS A 190 -12.44 -13.30 3.36
N TRP A 191 -12.60 -12.68 4.54
CA TRP A 191 -12.96 -13.38 5.78
C TRP A 191 -14.27 -14.19 5.74
N PRO A 192 -15.34 -13.77 5.02
CA PRO A 192 -16.56 -14.56 4.89
C PRO A 192 -16.36 -15.91 4.18
N ILE A 193 -15.31 -16.05 3.36
CA ILE A 193 -15.03 -17.29 2.59
C ILE A 193 -14.53 -18.41 3.53
N PHE A 194 -13.97 -18.07 4.68
CA PHE A 194 -13.52 -19.03 5.69
C PHE A 194 -14.68 -19.54 6.55
N SER A 195 -14.49 -20.71 7.16
CA SER A 195 -15.44 -21.25 8.13
C SER A 195 -15.57 -20.36 9.36
N SER A 196 -16.72 -20.45 10.04
CA SER A 196 -17.08 -19.60 11.18
C SER A 196 -16.31 -19.92 12.46
N GLY A 197 -15.81 -21.15 12.60
CA GLY A 197 -15.13 -21.60 13.82
C GLY A 197 -13.69 -21.11 13.99
N HIS A 198 -13.11 -21.37 15.16
CA HIS A 198 -11.71 -21.08 15.48
C HIS A 198 -10.73 -21.67 14.44
N ARG A 199 -11.09 -22.80 13.82
CA ARG A 199 -10.29 -23.42 12.75
C ARG A 199 -10.18 -22.53 11.53
N GLY A 200 -11.30 -21.96 11.06
CA GLY A 200 -11.31 -20.99 9.97
C GLY A 200 -10.47 -19.75 10.31
N ALA A 201 -10.52 -19.32 11.57
CA ALA A 201 -9.68 -18.24 12.08
C ALA A 201 -8.18 -18.54 11.98
N LEU A 202 -7.75 -19.75 12.37
CA LEU A 202 -6.37 -20.20 12.24
C LEU A 202 -5.93 -20.35 10.78
N PHE A 203 -6.79 -20.89 9.91
CA PHE A 203 -6.49 -21.01 8.48
C PHE A 203 -6.36 -19.64 7.80
N ALA A 204 -7.21 -18.68 8.15
CA ALA A 204 -7.08 -17.32 7.67
C ALA A 204 -5.81 -16.66 8.23
N ALA A 205 -5.53 -16.81 9.53
CA ALA A 205 -4.32 -16.27 10.16
C ALA A 205 -3.03 -16.86 9.56
N PHE A 206 -3.08 -18.08 9.02
CA PHE A 206 -1.95 -18.69 8.31
C PHE A 206 -1.54 -17.88 7.07
N THR A 207 -2.48 -17.27 6.33
CA THR A 207 -2.18 -16.47 5.14
C THR A 207 -1.23 -15.28 5.43
N PRO A 208 -1.54 -14.34 6.36
CA PRO A 208 -0.59 -13.31 6.78
C PRO A 208 0.57 -13.89 7.62
N GLY A 209 0.38 -15.04 8.30
CA GLY A 209 1.44 -15.75 9.02
C GLY A 209 2.60 -16.21 8.12
N VAL A 210 2.31 -16.73 6.93
CA VAL A 210 3.35 -17.03 5.92
C VAL A 210 4.08 -15.76 5.48
N ASN A 211 3.37 -14.63 5.41
CA ASN A 211 4.01 -13.35 5.08
C ASN A 211 4.97 -12.88 6.19
N ILE A 212 4.72 -13.19 7.47
CA ILE A 212 5.67 -12.95 8.56
C ILE A 212 6.99 -13.68 8.29
N ILE A 213 6.92 -14.98 7.98
CA ILE A 213 8.11 -15.79 7.65
C ILE A 213 8.85 -15.18 6.46
N ARG A 214 8.13 -14.76 5.41
CA ARG A 214 8.71 -14.08 4.25
C ARG A 214 9.44 -12.79 4.63
N MET A 215 8.83 -11.94 5.46
CA MET A 215 9.45 -10.69 5.91
C MET A 215 10.71 -10.96 6.74
N LEU A 216 10.70 -12.00 7.59
CA LEU A 216 11.87 -12.42 8.36
C LEU A 216 13.00 -12.90 7.45
N LEU A 217 12.70 -13.75 6.45
CA LEU A 217 13.70 -14.29 5.51
C LEU A 217 14.33 -13.22 4.61
N ILE A 218 13.53 -12.27 4.11
CA ILE A 218 14.04 -11.18 3.27
C ILE A 218 14.79 -10.16 4.14
N GLY A 219 14.24 -9.81 5.30
CA GLY A 219 14.82 -8.85 6.22
C GLY A 219 16.13 -9.32 6.85
N SER A 220 16.27 -10.62 7.14
CA SER A 220 17.52 -11.23 7.60
C SER A 220 18.57 -11.37 6.48
N GLY A 221 18.15 -11.23 5.22
CA GLY A 221 19.02 -11.33 4.05
C GLY A 221 19.24 -12.77 3.55
N MET A 222 18.51 -13.75 4.08
CA MET A 222 18.56 -15.15 3.62
C MET A 222 17.93 -15.31 2.22
N TRP A 223 16.93 -14.48 1.88
CA TRP A 223 16.30 -14.45 0.57
C TRP A 223 16.38 -13.04 -0.03
N LYS A 224 16.79 -12.93 -1.30
CA LYS A 224 16.78 -11.66 -2.05
C LYS A 224 15.52 -11.53 -2.91
N ASP A 225 14.71 -10.52 -2.63
CA ASP A 225 13.54 -10.13 -3.43
C ASP A 225 13.45 -8.60 -3.48
N GLU A 226 14.23 -8.00 -4.39
CA GLU A 226 14.36 -6.56 -4.55
C GLU A 226 13.03 -5.88 -4.91
N ALA A 227 12.14 -6.58 -5.61
CA ALA A 227 10.83 -6.04 -5.96
C ALA A 227 9.95 -5.87 -4.71
N THR A 228 9.99 -6.84 -3.79
CA THR A 228 9.27 -6.75 -2.51
C THR A 228 9.87 -5.66 -1.62
N VAL A 229 11.20 -5.60 -1.51
CA VAL A 229 11.89 -4.54 -0.74
C VAL A 229 11.52 -3.17 -1.30
N LYS A 230 11.58 -2.96 -2.61
CA LYS A 230 11.20 -1.68 -3.25
C LYS A 230 9.74 -1.32 -2.99
N SER A 231 8.82 -2.29 -2.99
CA SER A 231 7.39 -2.00 -2.78
C SER A 231 7.03 -1.67 -1.32
N MET A 232 7.78 -2.17 -0.33
CA MET A 232 7.41 -2.12 1.08
C MET A 232 8.36 -1.31 1.97
N SER A 233 9.58 -0.99 1.53
CA SER A 233 10.54 -0.18 2.29
C SER A 233 10.42 1.32 1.97
N ARG A 234 10.92 2.17 2.87
CA ARG A 234 11.04 3.61 2.68
C ARG A 234 12.28 4.00 1.90
N PHE A 235 13.43 3.38 2.20
CA PHE A 235 14.71 3.73 1.60
C PHE A 235 15.34 2.60 0.76
N GLY A 236 14.59 1.52 0.50
CA GLY A 236 15.15 0.35 -0.20
C GLY A 236 15.94 -0.59 0.72
N ASP A 237 15.98 -0.35 2.03
CA ASP A 237 16.67 -1.25 2.96
C ASP A 237 15.77 -2.44 3.34
N ARG A 238 16.29 -3.65 3.15
CA ARG A 238 15.66 -4.90 3.56
C ARG A 238 15.35 -4.94 5.06
N ARG A 239 16.16 -4.30 5.92
CA ARG A 239 15.96 -4.32 7.37
C ARG A 239 14.70 -3.59 7.81
N GLU A 240 14.20 -2.65 7.00
CA GLU A 240 12.94 -1.96 7.29
C GLU A 240 11.74 -2.91 7.26
N LEU A 241 11.82 -4.02 6.52
CA LEU A 241 10.78 -5.05 6.50
C LEU A 241 10.56 -5.69 7.88
N LEU A 242 11.57 -5.69 8.74
CA LEU A 242 11.51 -6.23 10.11
C LEU A 242 10.85 -5.27 11.11
N ARG A 243 10.47 -4.06 10.69
CA ARG A 243 9.77 -3.07 11.52
C ARG A 243 8.32 -2.95 11.06
N GLY A 244 7.95 -1.84 10.41
CA GLY A 244 6.58 -1.52 10.00
C GLY A 244 5.85 -2.68 9.31
N PRO A 245 6.38 -3.30 8.25
CA PRO A 245 5.71 -4.43 7.56
C PRO A 245 5.56 -5.69 8.42
N LEU A 246 6.54 -5.99 9.29
CA LEU A 246 6.45 -7.12 10.21
C LEU A 246 5.38 -6.89 11.28
N TYR A 247 5.36 -5.71 11.92
CA TYR A 247 4.34 -5.36 12.91
C TYR A 247 2.94 -5.32 12.29
N TYR A 248 2.84 -4.86 11.05
CA TYR A 248 1.61 -4.92 10.28
C TYR A 248 1.14 -6.38 10.10
N ALA A 249 2.00 -7.26 9.60
CA ALA A 249 1.64 -8.67 9.39
C ALA A 249 1.28 -9.38 10.71
N LEU A 250 2.01 -9.10 11.79
CA LEU A 250 1.70 -9.59 13.13
C LEU A 250 0.32 -9.13 13.61
N THR A 251 -0.01 -7.85 13.39
CA THR A 251 -1.30 -7.28 13.74
C THR A 251 -2.45 -7.99 13.04
N ILE A 252 -2.37 -8.11 11.71
CA ILE A 252 -3.42 -8.78 10.92
C ILE A 252 -3.56 -10.24 11.36
N THR A 253 -2.44 -10.92 11.58
CA THR A 253 -2.40 -12.33 12.03
C THR A 253 -3.04 -12.49 13.41
N GLY A 254 -2.67 -11.64 14.38
CA GLY A 254 -3.21 -11.66 15.74
C GLY A 254 -4.69 -11.30 15.80
N ALA A 255 -5.11 -10.29 15.03
CA ALA A 255 -6.52 -9.93 14.90
C ALA A 255 -7.36 -11.08 14.35
N CYS A 256 -6.83 -11.87 13.40
CA CYS A 256 -7.48 -13.08 12.91
C CYS A 256 -7.55 -14.18 13.98
N ALA A 257 -6.41 -14.52 14.59
CA ALA A 257 -6.30 -15.67 15.47
C ALA A 257 -7.06 -15.50 16.80
N ILE A 258 -7.13 -14.27 17.33
CA ILE A 258 -7.66 -13.98 18.66
C ILE A 258 -9.10 -13.45 18.60
N TYR A 259 -9.34 -12.41 17.79
CA TYR A 259 -10.60 -11.67 17.79
C TYR A 259 -11.57 -12.14 16.69
N TRP A 260 -11.03 -12.52 15.54
CA TRP A 260 -11.76 -13.01 14.38
C TRP A 260 -12.85 -12.06 13.85
N ARG A 261 -13.62 -12.51 12.86
CA ARG A 261 -14.58 -11.69 12.10
C ARG A 261 -15.83 -11.26 12.86
N THR A 262 -16.06 -11.81 14.05
CA THR A 262 -17.20 -11.50 14.91
C THR A 262 -16.88 -10.40 15.94
N SER A 263 -15.61 -10.02 16.09
CA SER A 263 -15.20 -9.04 17.10
C SER A 263 -15.07 -7.63 16.52
N PRO A 264 -15.71 -6.62 17.12
CA PRO A 264 -15.50 -5.22 16.75
C PRO A 264 -14.06 -4.75 17.02
N VAL A 265 -13.35 -5.36 17.97
CA VAL A 265 -11.93 -5.05 18.25
C VAL A 265 -11.06 -5.33 17.02
N ALA A 266 -11.27 -6.47 16.35
CA ALA A 266 -10.54 -6.81 15.13
C ALA A 266 -10.78 -5.78 14.01
N ILE A 267 -12.05 -5.39 13.84
CA ILE A 267 -12.46 -4.41 12.84
C ILE A 267 -11.78 -3.06 13.11
N ALA A 268 -11.87 -2.57 14.36
CA ALA A 268 -11.29 -1.32 14.77
C ALA A 268 -9.76 -1.31 14.60
N ALA A 269 -9.08 -2.37 15.03
CA ALA A 269 -7.63 -2.47 14.95
C ALA A 269 -7.13 -2.47 13.50
N ILE A 270 -7.70 -3.32 12.64
CA ILE A 270 -7.26 -3.41 11.24
C ILE A 270 -7.62 -2.14 10.47
N CYS A 271 -8.81 -1.56 10.68
CA CYS A 271 -9.22 -0.36 9.96
C CYS A 271 -8.39 0.87 10.37
N ASN A 272 -8.12 1.07 11.65
CA ASN A 272 -7.28 2.18 12.10
C ASN A 272 -5.82 2.01 11.67
N LEU A 273 -5.30 0.78 11.69
CA LEU A 273 -3.97 0.49 11.14
C LEU A 273 -3.92 0.72 9.63
N CYS A 274 -4.83 0.13 8.85
CA CYS A 274 -4.72 0.14 7.38
C CYS A 274 -5.25 1.43 6.78
N ALA A 275 -6.50 1.79 7.06
CA ALA A 275 -7.14 2.97 6.50
C ALA A 275 -6.70 4.24 7.23
N GLY A 276 -6.72 4.23 8.56
CA GLY A 276 -6.32 5.36 9.39
C GLY A 276 -4.88 5.82 9.11
N ASP A 277 -3.88 5.05 9.55
CA ASP A 277 -2.45 5.41 9.37
C ASP A 277 -2.05 5.55 7.88
N GLY A 278 -2.65 4.74 7.01
CA GLY A 278 -2.40 4.81 5.58
C GLY A 278 -2.81 6.16 4.97
N VAL A 279 -4.06 6.59 5.22
CA VAL A 279 -4.61 7.83 4.67
C VAL A 279 -4.03 9.06 5.39
N ALA A 280 -3.73 8.96 6.68
CA ALA A 280 -3.10 10.01 7.48
C ALA A 280 -1.80 10.53 6.86
N ASP A 281 -0.93 9.62 6.41
CA ASP A 281 0.35 9.96 5.79
C ASP A 281 0.16 10.57 4.39
N ILE A 282 -0.78 10.07 3.59
CA ILE A 282 -1.09 10.63 2.26
C ILE A 282 -1.64 12.05 2.38
N VAL A 283 -2.67 12.25 3.22
CA VAL A 283 -3.31 13.55 3.44
C VAL A 283 -2.36 14.50 4.16
N GLY A 284 -1.63 14.03 5.18
CA GLY A 284 -0.69 14.83 5.94
C GLY A 284 0.47 15.37 5.10
N ARG A 285 1.00 14.57 4.16
CA ARG A 285 2.01 15.07 3.21
C ARG A 285 1.47 16.11 2.25
N ARG A 286 0.22 15.94 1.79
CA ARG A 286 -0.37 16.76 0.72
C ARG A 286 -1.01 18.05 1.21
N PHE A 287 -1.71 17.98 2.34
CA PHE A 287 -2.52 19.07 2.89
C PHE A 287 -2.08 19.52 4.29
N GLY A 288 -1.12 18.83 4.91
CA GLY A 288 -0.64 19.09 6.26
C GLY A 288 0.28 20.30 6.41
N ARG A 289 -0.20 21.48 5.97
CA ARG A 289 0.46 22.78 6.15
C ARG A 289 0.56 23.16 7.62
N GLN A 290 -0.52 22.98 8.38
CA GLN A 290 -0.54 23.23 9.82
C GLN A 290 0.00 22.02 10.57
N LYS A 291 1.16 22.23 11.22
CA LYS A 291 1.82 21.22 12.06
C LYS A 291 1.23 21.22 13.46
N ILE A 292 1.34 20.07 14.12
CA ILE A 292 0.87 19.92 15.49
C ILE A 292 1.88 20.62 16.43
N PRO A 293 1.45 21.45 17.39
CA PRO A 293 2.36 22.27 18.21
C PRO A 293 3.46 21.46 18.93
N TYR A 294 3.12 20.27 19.41
CA TYR A 294 4.03 19.37 20.13
C TYR A 294 4.71 18.32 19.23
N ASN A 295 4.33 18.20 17.95
CA ASN A 295 4.95 17.27 17.01
C ASN A 295 5.00 17.87 15.60
N LYS A 296 6.15 18.47 15.27
CA LYS A 296 6.35 19.15 13.98
C LYS A 296 6.39 18.21 12.77
N ASN A 297 6.59 16.90 13.00
CA ASN A 297 6.59 15.90 11.94
C ASN A 297 5.16 15.53 11.50
N LYS A 298 4.18 15.69 12.39
CA LYS A 298 2.78 15.37 12.15
C LYS A 298 1.98 16.65 11.86
N SER A 299 0.79 16.48 11.28
CA SER A 299 -0.04 17.62 10.86
C SER A 299 -1.48 17.42 11.31
N ILE A 300 -2.17 18.54 11.57
CA ILE A 300 -3.59 18.51 11.98
C ILE A 300 -4.43 17.82 10.91
N ALA A 301 -4.18 18.12 9.62
CA ALA A 301 -4.87 17.48 8.51
C ALA A 301 -4.65 15.95 8.47
N GLY A 302 -3.43 15.50 8.77
CA GLY A 302 -3.09 14.06 8.84
C GLY A 302 -3.85 13.33 9.95
N SER A 303 -3.86 13.89 11.17
CA SER A 303 -4.53 13.25 12.32
C SER A 303 -6.06 13.29 12.18
N VAL A 304 -6.64 14.35 11.61
CA VAL A 304 -8.08 14.37 11.24
C VAL A 304 -8.38 13.31 10.19
N ALA A 305 -7.54 13.18 9.16
CA ALA A 305 -7.71 12.16 8.13
C ALA A 305 -7.57 10.74 8.69
N MET A 306 -6.68 10.53 9.66
CA MET A 306 -6.55 9.27 10.38
C MET A 306 -7.85 8.87 11.06
N ALA A 307 -8.38 9.76 11.91
CA ALA A 307 -9.59 9.51 12.67
C ALA A 307 -10.79 9.24 11.75
N LEU A 308 -10.97 10.07 10.71
CA LEU A 308 -12.07 9.91 9.76
C LEU A 308 -11.93 8.64 8.92
N ALA A 309 -10.75 8.35 8.38
CA ALA A 309 -10.55 7.18 7.54
C ALA A 309 -10.69 5.87 8.34
N GLY A 310 -10.12 5.83 9.56
CA GLY A 310 -10.28 4.71 10.47
C GLY A 310 -11.74 4.47 10.84
N PHE A 311 -12.45 5.52 11.27
CA PHE A 311 -13.85 5.45 11.67
C PHE A 311 -14.76 5.02 10.52
N LEU A 312 -14.66 5.68 9.36
CA LEU A 312 -15.49 5.36 8.19
C LEU A 312 -15.22 3.95 7.67
N ALA A 313 -13.97 3.50 7.68
CA ALA A 313 -13.63 2.13 7.32
C ALA A 313 -14.22 1.13 8.31
N SER A 314 -14.10 1.36 9.63
CA SER A 314 -14.68 0.50 10.65
C SER A 314 -16.20 0.41 10.54
N VAL A 315 -16.89 1.53 10.31
CA VAL A 315 -18.33 1.56 10.06
C VAL A 315 -18.67 0.80 8.78
N GLY A 316 -17.90 0.97 7.70
CA GLY A 316 -18.07 0.22 6.46
C GLY A 316 -17.96 -1.30 6.67
N PHE A 317 -16.95 -1.74 7.43
CA PHE A 317 -16.75 -3.15 7.75
C PHE A 317 -17.78 -3.69 8.75
N MET A 318 -18.33 -2.86 9.62
CA MET A 318 -19.47 -3.21 10.46
C MET A 318 -20.70 -3.52 9.59
N TYR A 319 -21.06 -2.66 8.64
CA TYR A 319 -22.15 -2.95 7.70
C TYR A 319 -21.88 -4.18 6.84
N TYR A 320 -20.63 -4.35 6.41
CA TYR A 320 -20.20 -5.51 5.63
C TYR A 320 -20.39 -6.82 6.42
N PHE A 321 -19.85 -6.93 7.62
CA PHE A 321 -19.97 -8.13 8.44
C PHE A 321 -21.38 -8.34 9.01
N ALA A 322 -22.13 -7.27 9.24
CA ALA A 322 -23.55 -7.36 9.57
C ALA A 322 -24.38 -7.95 8.42
N SER A 323 -24.00 -7.72 7.15
CA SER A 323 -24.69 -8.34 6.00
C SER A 323 -24.58 -9.87 5.98
N PHE A 324 -23.53 -10.43 6.59
CA PHE A 324 -23.33 -11.87 6.77
C PHE A 324 -23.82 -12.39 8.13
N GLY A 325 -24.40 -11.52 8.97
CA GLY A 325 -24.85 -11.88 10.31
C GLY A 325 -23.73 -12.17 11.31
N TYR A 326 -22.50 -11.71 11.06
CA TYR A 326 -21.38 -11.92 12.00
C TYR A 326 -21.35 -10.92 13.15
N VAL A 327 -21.94 -9.74 12.94
CA VAL A 327 -21.93 -8.63 13.88
C VAL A 327 -23.29 -7.94 13.86
N GLU A 328 -23.82 -7.61 15.04
CA GLU A 328 -25.03 -6.81 15.16
C GLU A 328 -24.70 -5.32 15.15
N LYS A 329 -25.46 -4.55 14.35
CA LYS A 329 -25.29 -3.10 14.27
C LYS A 329 -25.87 -2.46 15.53
N SER A 330 -25.02 -1.86 16.36
CA SER A 330 -25.44 -1.10 17.54
C SER A 330 -24.85 0.31 17.55
N TRP A 331 -25.52 1.22 18.24
CA TRP A 331 -25.00 2.57 18.49
C TRP A 331 -23.74 2.54 19.35
N GLU A 332 -23.67 1.60 20.31
CA GLU A 332 -22.49 1.37 21.15
C GLU A 332 -21.27 1.02 20.30
N MET A 333 -21.43 0.13 19.31
CA MET A 333 -20.35 -0.24 18.42
C MET A 333 -19.88 0.93 17.55
N LEU A 334 -20.82 1.73 17.05
CA LEU A 334 -20.51 2.93 16.28
C LEU A 334 -19.75 3.96 17.11
N LEU A 335 -20.21 4.24 18.34
CA LEU A 335 -19.51 5.13 19.27
C LEU A 335 -18.15 4.57 19.66
N GLY A 336 -18.03 3.25 19.82
CA GLY A 336 -16.77 2.62 20.14
C GLY A 336 -15.75 2.75 19.01
N PHE A 337 -16.15 2.62 17.75
CA PHE A 337 -15.27 2.92 16.62
C PHE A 337 -14.82 4.38 16.61
N LEU A 338 -15.72 5.31 16.93
CA LEU A 338 -15.36 6.73 17.01
C LEU A 338 -14.31 6.98 18.09
N VAL A 339 -14.51 6.45 19.30
CA VAL A 339 -13.57 6.59 20.43
C VAL A 339 -12.21 5.98 20.08
N VAL A 340 -12.20 4.74 19.56
CA VAL A 340 -10.96 4.07 19.18
C VAL A 340 -10.22 4.84 18.08
N SER A 341 -10.91 5.31 17.05
CA SER A 341 -10.28 6.07 15.96
C SER A 341 -9.73 7.43 16.41
N LEU A 342 -10.42 8.13 17.29
CA LEU A 342 -9.92 9.38 17.88
C LEU A 342 -8.69 9.14 18.76
N ALA A 343 -8.71 8.08 19.58
CA ALA A 343 -7.59 7.74 20.44
C ALA A 343 -6.37 7.28 19.64
N SER A 344 -6.57 6.47 18.59
CA SER A 344 -5.49 6.07 17.68
C SER A 344 -4.89 7.27 16.95
N ALA A 345 -5.70 8.22 16.50
CA ALA A 345 -5.21 9.48 15.91
C ALA A 345 -4.45 10.35 16.91
N PHE A 346 -4.91 10.39 18.18
CA PHE A 346 -4.19 11.06 19.24
C PHE A 346 -2.82 10.43 19.49
N VAL A 347 -2.74 9.10 19.62
CA VAL A 347 -1.47 8.39 19.85
C VAL A 347 -0.51 8.56 18.67
N GLU A 348 -1.00 8.52 17.44
CA GLU A 348 -0.21 8.80 16.23
C GLU A 348 0.33 10.24 16.19
N SER A 349 -0.39 11.19 16.77
CA SER A 349 0.06 12.58 16.83
C SER A 349 1.20 12.82 17.82
N LEU A 350 1.40 11.93 18.80
CA LEU A 350 2.42 12.08 19.84
C LEU A 350 3.84 11.94 19.28
N PRO A 351 4.84 12.64 19.86
CA PRO A 351 6.23 12.54 19.42
C PRO A 351 6.90 11.19 19.78
N ILE A 352 6.15 10.19 20.24
CA ILE A 352 6.64 8.84 20.58
C ILE A 352 6.93 8.02 19.30
N SER A 353 6.29 8.40 18.20
CA SER A 353 6.45 7.80 16.85
C SER A 353 7.89 7.78 16.32
N THR A 354 8.77 8.60 16.89
CA THR A 354 10.18 8.67 16.45
C THR A 354 11.02 7.52 17.00
N GLU A 355 10.61 6.93 18.13
CA GLU A 355 11.31 5.79 18.75
C GLU A 355 10.59 4.46 18.52
N LEU A 356 9.25 4.49 18.53
CA LEU A 356 8.40 3.34 18.25
C LEU A 356 7.67 3.50 16.92
N ASP A 357 7.57 2.42 16.15
CA ASP A 357 6.90 2.45 14.84
C ASP A 357 5.40 2.75 15.00
N ASP A 358 4.89 3.71 14.22
CA ASP A 358 3.48 4.13 14.23
C ASP A 358 2.51 2.96 14.08
N ASN A 359 2.86 1.96 13.27
CA ASN A 359 2.00 0.80 13.05
C ASN A 359 1.77 0.00 14.34
N LEU A 360 2.79 -0.05 15.21
CA LEU A 360 2.71 -0.78 16.46
C LEU A 360 1.88 0.01 17.49
N THR A 361 2.16 1.30 17.67
CA THR A 361 1.48 2.13 18.67
C THR A 361 -0.01 2.26 18.35
N VAL A 362 -0.36 2.56 17.11
CA VAL A 362 -1.75 2.68 16.64
C VAL A 362 -2.52 1.39 16.84
N THR A 363 -1.90 0.25 16.51
CA THR A 363 -2.54 -1.06 16.69
C THR A 363 -2.78 -1.36 18.16
N LEU A 364 -1.74 -1.21 18.99
CA LEU A 364 -1.85 -1.52 20.42
C LEU A 364 -2.91 -0.66 21.08
N THR A 365 -2.96 0.64 20.76
CA THR A 365 -4.04 1.52 21.23
C THR A 365 -5.41 1.03 20.78
N SER A 366 -5.54 0.64 19.51
CA SER A 366 -6.82 0.17 18.96
C SER A 366 -7.30 -1.12 19.61
N ILE A 367 -6.38 -2.04 19.91
CA ILE A 367 -6.70 -3.29 20.60
C ILE A 367 -7.04 -2.99 22.07
N LEU A 368 -6.18 -2.30 22.80
CA LEU A 368 -6.37 -2.04 24.23
C LEU A 368 -7.66 -1.27 24.51
N LEU A 369 -7.91 -0.18 23.78
CA LEU A 369 -9.16 0.56 23.93
C LEU A 369 -10.34 -0.20 23.35
N GLY A 370 -10.15 -0.96 22.27
CA GLY A 370 -11.20 -1.83 21.74
C GLY A 370 -11.73 -2.80 22.79
N ASN A 371 -10.86 -3.47 23.55
CA ASN A 371 -11.30 -4.37 24.64
C ASN A 371 -11.94 -3.66 25.84
N LEU A 372 -11.71 -2.36 25.99
CA LEU A 372 -12.29 -1.57 27.08
C LEU A 372 -13.65 -0.99 26.69
N VAL A 373 -13.86 -0.74 25.39
CA VAL A 373 -15.03 -0.03 24.86
C VAL A 373 -16.10 -0.98 24.31
N PHE A 374 -15.69 -2.12 23.75
CA PHE A 374 -16.59 -3.18 23.27
C PHE A 374 -16.59 -4.36 24.24
#